data_AF-A0A7W6FS40-F1
#
_entry.id   AF-A0A7W6FS40-F1
#
_cell.length_a   1.000
_cell.length_b   1.000
_cell.length_c   1.000
_cell.angle_alpha   90.00
_cell.angle_beta   90.00
_cell.angle_gamma   90.00
#
_symmetry.space_group_name_H-M   'P 1'
#
loop_
_entity.id
_entity.type
_entity.pdbx_description
1 polymer ?
#
loop_
_entity_poly.entity_id
_entity_poly.type
_entity_poly.pdbx_seq_one_letter_code
_entity_poly.pdbx_strand_id
1 'polypeptide(L)'
;MSWSARDWRQFSALLLMALAAIPLTMVMAAALWIVQIDPRNHYAFWLGQSAAALIALDLLGLSAILGRRTFKFKVGDNSVEATGEEADRIMEQTK
;
A
#
# COMPACT_ATOMS: atom_id res chain seq x y z
N MET A 1 -22.37 10.53 10.56
CA MET A 1 -21.30 9.56 10.22
C MET A 1 -20.21 9.68 11.28
N SER A 2 -20.23 8.86 12.33
CA SER A 2 -19.18 8.88 13.38
C SER A 2 -18.20 7.74 13.13
N TRP A 3 -16.94 8.07 12.88
CA TRP A 3 -15.89 7.07 12.70
C TRP A 3 -15.64 6.29 13.98
N SER A 4 -15.52 4.97 13.87
CA SER A 4 -15.18 4.14 15.03
C SER A 4 -13.69 4.28 15.38
N ALA A 5 -13.31 3.95 16.62
CA ALA A 5 -11.91 3.94 17.04
C ALA A 5 -11.03 2.96 16.22
N ARG A 6 -11.64 1.93 15.60
CA ARG A 6 -10.96 1.00 14.69
C ARG A 6 -10.62 1.66 13.36
N ASP A 7 -11.55 2.44 12.80
CA ASP A 7 -11.36 3.14 11.52
C ASP A 7 -10.24 4.18 11.62
N TRP A 8 -10.17 4.88 12.75
CA TRP A 8 -9.09 5.82 13.02
C TRP A 8 -7.71 5.18 13.10
N ARG A 9 -7.59 4.02 13.78
CA ARG A 9 -6.31 3.28 13.85
C ARG A 9 -5.86 2.76 12.49
N GLN A 10 -6.81 2.36 11.64
CA GLN A 10 -6.49 1.89 10.29
C GLN A 10 -6.11 3.04 9.36
N PHE A 11 -6.83 4.17 9.43
CA PHE A 11 -6.52 5.36 8.65
C PHE A 11 -5.15 5.95 9.03
N SER A 12 -4.83 6.02 10.32
CA SER A 12 -3.51 6.47 10.76
C SER A 12 -2.40 5.52 10.32
N ALA A 13 -2.62 4.19 10.38
CA ALA A 13 -1.65 3.21 9.89
C ALA A 13 -1.41 3.36 8.37
N LEU A 14 -2.47 3.53 7.58
CA LEU A 14 -2.35 3.77 6.13
C LEU A 14 -1.61 5.07 5.83
N LEU A 15 -1.95 6.15 6.54
CA LEU A 15 -1.35 7.46 6.34
C LEU A 15 0.13 7.46 6.73
N LEU A 16 0.50 6.79 7.83
CA LEU A 16 1.89 6.65 8.26
C LEU A 16 2.71 5.80 7.29
N MET A 17 2.17 4.70 6.78
CA MET A 17 2.87 3.88 5.76
C MET A 17 3.04 4.65 4.45
N ALA A 18 1.98 5.26 3.94
CA ALA A 18 2.04 6.08 2.73
C ALA A 18 3.05 7.25 2.85
N LEU A 19 3.14 7.89 4.02
CA LEU A 19 4.12 8.94 4.27
C LEU A 19 5.55 8.41 4.43
N ALA A 20 5.73 7.20 4.97
CA ALA A 20 7.04 6.59 5.14
C ALA A 20 7.70 6.20 3.80
N ALA A 21 6.90 5.91 2.77
CA ALA A 21 7.40 5.61 1.42
C ALA A 21 8.11 6.80 0.75
N ILE A 22 7.71 8.04 1.05
CA ILE A 22 8.26 9.26 0.45
C ILE A 22 9.77 9.41 0.71
N PRO A 23 10.24 9.47 1.97
CA PRO A 23 11.68 9.61 2.24
C PRO A 23 12.49 8.42 1.73
N LEU A 24 11.95 7.19 1.79
CA LEU A 24 12.61 6.01 1.23
C LEU A 24 12.81 6.13 -0.29
N THR A 25 11.81 6.66 -1.00
CA THR A 25 11.90 6.92 -2.45
C THR A 25 12.96 7.98 -2.75
N MET A 26 13.05 9.03 -1.94
CA MET A 26 14.10 10.05 -2.09
C MET A 26 15.51 9.47 -1.88
N VAL A 27 15.70 8.64 -0.84
CA VAL A 27 16.97 7.96 -0.57
C VAL A 27 17.35 7.01 -1.71
N MET A 28 16.38 6.24 -2.22
CA MET A 28 16.59 5.36 -3.38
C MET A 28 17.01 6.16 -4.63
N ALA A 29 16.34 7.27 -4.93
CA ALA A 29 16.65 8.11 -6.06
C ALA A 29 18.06 8.71 -5.96
N ALA A 30 18.43 9.22 -4.77
CA ALA A 30 19.77 9.75 -4.51
C ALA A 30 20.86 8.67 -4.65
N ALA A 31 20.60 7.47 -4.12
CA ALA A 31 21.51 6.34 -4.23
C ALA A 31 21.74 5.92 -5.69
N LEU A 32 20.67 5.83 -6.48
CA LEU A 32 20.75 5.50 -7.91
C LEU A 32 21.47 6.59 -8.72
N TRP A 33 21.24 7.87 -8.37
CA TRP A 33 21.96 8.99 -8.98
C TRP A 33 23.48 8.89 -8.73
N ILE A 34 23.88 8.55 -7.51
CA ILE A 34 25.29 8.34 -7.17
C ILE A 34 25.87 7.15 -7.94
N VAL A 35 25.14 6.02 -8.03
CA VAL A 35 25.57 4.85 -8.81
C VAL A 35 25.71 5.18 -10.30
N GLN A 36 24.85 6.04 -10.83
CA GLN A 36 24.95 6.51 -12.21
C GLN A 36 26.25 7.29 -12.46
N ILE A 37 26.69 8.10 -11.49
CA ILE A 37 27.91 8.90 -11.59
C ILE A 37 29.17 8.06 -11.32
N ASP A 38 29.13 7.21 -10.29
CA ASP A 38 30.21 6.29 -9.92
C ASP A 38 29.69 4.84 -9.79
N PRO A 39 29.74 4.07 -10.89
CA PRO A 39 29.25 2.69 -10.90
C PRO A 39 30.04 1.73 -10.02
N ARG A 40 31.25 2.12 -9.58
CA ARG A 40 32.09 1.31 -8.68
C ARG A 40 31.74 1.53 -7.22
N ASN A 41 30.82 2.44 -6.91
CA ASN A 41 30.37 2.64 -5.54
C ASN A 41 29.35 1.56 -5.14
N HIS A 42 29.87 0.41 -4.68
CA HIS A 42 29.06 -0.71 -4.22
C HIS A 42 28.14 -0.33 -3.06
N TYR A 43 28.54 0.60 -2.19
CA TYR A 43 27.71 1.03 -1.05
C TYR A 43 26.45 1.77 -1.50
N ALA A 44 26.57 2.66 -2.49
CA ALA A 44 25.43 3.35 -3.06
C ALA A 44 24.46 2.38 -3.74
N PHE A 45 24.98 1.36 -4.44
CA PHE A 45 24.15 0.31 -5.04
C PHE A 45 23.36 -0.48 -4.00
N TRP A 46 24.03 -0.98 -2.94
CA TRP A 46 23.37 -1.72 -1.87
C TRP A 46 22.36 -0.87 -1.09
N LEU A 47 22.66 0.42 -0.89
CA LEU A 47 21.73 1.36 -0.27
C LEU A 47 20.46 1.52 -1.11
N GLY A 48 20.60 1.74 -2.42
CA GLY A 48 19.46 1.87 -3.34
C GLY A 48 18.63 0.60 -3.41
N GLN A 49 19.29 -0.56 -3.50
CA GLN A 49 18.61 -1.87 -3.52
C GLN A 49 17.86 -2.16 -2.22
N SER A 50 18.44 -1.81 -1.07
CA SER A 50 17.79 -1.99 0.24
C SER A 50 16.61 -1.03 0.41
N ALA A 51 16.74 0.22 -0.03
CA ALA A 51 15.63 1.18 -0.04
C ALA A 51 14.48 0.68 -0.94
N ALA A 52 14.79 0.15 -2.13
CA ALA A 52 13.79 -0.45 -3.01
C ALA A 52 13.07 -1.64 -2.37
N ALA A 53 13.79 -2.50 -1.65
CA ALA A 53 13.19 -3.63 -0.93
C ALA A 53 12.25 -3.16 0.19
N LEU A 54 12.63 -2.12 0.94
CA LEU A 54 11.77 -1.54 1.98
C LEU A 54 10.50 -0.91 1.40
N ILE A 55 10.61 -0.20 0.27
CA ILE A 55 9.44 0.34 -0.45
C ILE A 55 8.52 -0.80 -0.90
N ALA A 56 9.07 -1.90 -1.45
CA ALA A 56 8.27 -3.05 -1.86
C ALA A 56 7.52 -3.69 -0.66
N LEU A 57 8.17 -3.81 0.49
CA LEU A 57 7.52 -4.29 1.72
C LEU A 57 6.40 -3.37 2.19
N ASP A 58 6.61 -2.05 2.13
CA ASP A 58 5.58 -1.06 2.47
C ASP A 58 4.37 -1.16 1.53
N LEU A 59 4.59 -1.29 0.22
CA LEU A 59 3.53 -1.52 -0.77
C LEU A 59 2.79 -2.83 -0.54
N LEU A 60 3.48 -3.90 -0.19
CA LEU A 60 2.84 -5.18 0.18
C LEU A 60 1.97 -5.02 1.42
N GLY A 61 2.46 -4.31 2.44
CA GLY A 61 1.70 -3.97 3.65
C GLY A 61 0.45 -3.15 3.35
N LEU A 62 0.57 -2.12 2.51
CA LEU A 62 -0.56 -1.34 2.01
C LEU A 62 -1.56 -2.21 1.26
N SER A 63 -1.08 -3.09 0.36
CA SER A 63 -1.95 -4.01 -0.40
C SER A 63 -2.71 -4.97 0.51
N ALA A 64 -2.12 -5.41 1.63
CA ALA A 64 -2.78 -6.29 2.59
C ALA A 64 -3.88 -5.57 3.37
N ILE A 65 -3.70 -4.28 3.67
CA ILE A 65 -4.72 -3.46 4.33
C ILE A 65 -5.86 -3.12 3.37
N LEU A 66 -5.54 -2.74 2.13
CA LEU A 66 -6.51 -2.44 1.07
C LEU A 66 -7.27 -3.70 0.61
N GLY A 67 -6.57 -4.82 0.45
CA GLY A 67 -7.13 -6.12 0.03
C GLY A 67 -8.15 -6.70 1.00
N ARG A 68 -8.10 -6.33 2.29
CA ARG A 68 -9.17 -6.66 3.25
C ARG A 68 -10.47 -5.89 3.00
N ARG A 69 -10.46 -4.82 2.18
CA ARG A 69 -11.67 -4.05 1.81
C ARG A 69 -12.21 -4.41 0.43
N THR A 70 -11.43 -5.04 -0.44
CA THR A 70 -11.90 -5.59 -1.73
C THR A 70 -12.32 -7.04 -1.55
N PHE A 71 -13.50 -7.26 -0.96
CA PHE A 71 -14.10 -8.58 -0.99
C PHE A 71 -14.61 -8.86 -2.41
N LYS A 72 -14.03 -9.87 -3.08
CA LYS A 72 -14.58 -10.42 -4.32
C LYS A 72 -15.82 -11.23 -3.96
N PHE A 73 -17.00 -10.67 -4.21
CA PHE A 73 -18.25 -11.40 -4.05
C PHE A 73 -18.72 -11.92 -5.42
N LYS A 74 -19.12 -13.18 -5.45
CA LYS A 74 -19.69 -13.82 -6.64
C LYS A 74 -21.21 -13.63 -6.57
N VAL A 75 -21.77 -12.78 -7.42
CA VAL A 75 -23.23 -12.58 -7.54
C VAL A 75 -23.67 -13.20 -8.87
N GLY A 76 -24.23 -14.40 -8.82
CA GLY A 76 -24.54 -15.18 -10.03
C GLY A 76 -23.27 -15.66 -10.76
N ASP A 77 -23.21 -15.48 -12.09
CA ASP A 77 -22.04 -15.84 -12.92
C ASP A 77 -20.98 -14.74 -13.05
N ASN A 78 -21.21 -13.54 -12.47
CA ASN A 78 -20.28 -12.41 -12.56
C ASN A 78 -19.59 -12.12 -11.22
N SER A 79 -18.27 -11.90 -11.26
CA SER A 79 -17.50 -11.42 -10.11
C SER A 79 -17.55 -9.89 -10.07
N VAL A 80 -18.16 -9.34 -9.03
CA VAL A 80 -18.23 -7.88 -8.83
C VAL A 80 -17.24 -7.51 -7.72
N GLU A 81 -16.31 -6.60 -8.03
CA GLU A 81 -15.41 -6.00 -7.04
C GLU A 81 -16.12 -4.77 -6.44
N ALA A 82 -16.52 -4.86 -5.18
CA ALA A 82 -17.11 -3.74 -4.45
C ALA A 82 -16.29 -3.44 -3.19
N THR A 83 -16.12 -2.15 -2.89
CA THR A 83 -15.34 -1.67 -1.75
C THR A 83 -16.23 -0.98 -0.72
N GLY A 84 -16.16 -1.42 0.55
CA GLY A 84 -16.75 -0.69 1.69
C GLY A 84 -18.28 -0.75 1.77
N GLU A 85 -18.92 0.39 2.13
CA GLU A 85 -20.36 0.52 2.43
C GLU A 85 -21.31 0.08 1.29
N GLU A 86 -20.82 -0.02 0.06
CA GLU A 86 -21.60 -0.54 -1.07
C GLU A 86 -21.85 -2.06 -0.97
N ALA A 87 -20.92 -2.82 -0.39
CA ALA A 87 -21.08 -4.27 -0.21
C ALA A 87 -22.18 -4.60 0.82
N ASP A 88 -22.23 -3.84 1.93
CA ASP A 88 -23.25 -4.03 2.96
C ASP A 88 -24.66 -3.68 2.44
N ARG A 89 -24.79 -2.63 1.60
CA ARG A 89 -26.06 -2.28 0.95
C ARG A 89 -26.54 -3.32 -0.05
N ILE A 90 -25.64 -3.91 -0.84
CA ILE A 90 -25.98 -4.96 -1.80
C ILE A 90 -26.43 -6.23 -1.05
N MET A 91 -25.79 -6.57 0.07
CA MET A 91 -26.22 -7.68 0.92
C MET A 91 -27.61 -7.47 1.54
N GLU A 92 -27.94 -6.24 1.95
CA GLU A 92 -29.25 -5.92 2.52
C GLU A 92 -30.39 -5.97 1.49
N GLN A 93 -30.11 -5.64 0.22
CA GLN A 93 -31.07 -5.73 -0.89
C GLN A 93 -31.29 -7.14 -1.44
N THR A 94 -30.42 -8.10 -1.11
CA THR A 94 -30.49 -9.48 -1.59
C THR A 94 -31.16 -10.43 -0.56
N LYS A 95 -31.63 -9.90 0.58
CA LYS A 95 -32.51 -10.61 1.52
C LYS A 95 -33.98 -10.35 1.17
#